data_AF-A0A2M6YQM2-F1
#
_entry.id   AF-A0A2M6YQM2-F1
#
_cell.length_a   1.000
_cell.length_b   1.000
_cell.length_c   1.000
_cell.angle_alpha   90.00
_cell.angle_beta   90.00
_cell.angle_gamma   90.00
#
_symmetry.space_group_name_H-M   'P 1'
#
loop_
_entity.id
_entity.type
_entity.pdbx_description
1 polymer ?
#
loop_
_entity_poly.entity_id
_entity_poly.type
_entity_poly.pdbx_seq_one_letter_code
_entity_poly.pdbx_strand_id
1 'polypeptide(L)'
;MKFSGLLLKESLKDESVLDSVKITKTEIWNNVKNAVENQPKNWTAIFFEFEGTEDEADIKAEIMSRALRGLWYLNFSGNEKIYVVFPDNKFYKYQKGDKEKRQEAIDYGLTIGIPQDQLDWGE
;
A
#
# COMPACT_ATOMS: atom_id res chain seq x y z
N MET A 1 3.92 8.65 16.74
CA MET A 1 2.64 9.00 16.07
C MET A 1 1.99 7.71 15.58
N LYS A 2 0.67 7.73 15.36
CA LYS A 2 -0.07 6.56 14.88
C LYS A 2 -0.16 6.61 13.35
N PHE A 3 0.07 5.47 12.73
CA PHE A 3 -0.14 5.26 11.31
C PHE A 3 -1.23 4.21 11.10
N SER A 4 -2.00 4.38 10.04
CA SER A 4 -3.03 3.43 9.62
C SER A 4 -2.94 3.19 8.13
N GLY A 5 -3.09 1.95 7.70
CA GLY A 5 -2.97 1.58 6.30
C GLY A 5 -3.84 0.40 5.90
N LEU A 6 -3.74 0.09 4.62
CA LEU A 6 -4.42 -0.99 3.97
C LEU A 6 -3.44 -1.69 3.03
N LEU A 7 -3.44 -3.02 3.07
CA LEU A 7 -2.81 -3.84 2.06
C LEU A 7 -3.75 -4.98 1.67
N LEU A 8 -3.52 -5.54 0.49
CA LEU A 8 -4.17 -6.76 0.05
C LEU A 8 -3.22 -7.92 0.31
N LYS A 9 -3.65 -8.94 1.06
CA LYS A 9 -2.76 -10.02 1.48
C LYS A 9 -2.07 -10.71 0.30
N GLU A 10 -2.77 -10.85 -0.82
CA GLU A 10 -2.30 -11.48 -2.05
C GLU A 10 -1.20 -10.66 -2.76
N SER A 11 -1.01 -9.39 -2.38
CA SER A 11 0.12 -8.59 -2.83
C SER A 11 1.44 -8.98 -2.16
N LEU A 12 1.42 -9.77 -1.08
CA LEU A 12 2.62 -10.12 -0.32
C LEU A 12 3.32 -11.36 -0.90
N LYS A 13 4.64 -11.27 -1.09
CA LYS A 13 5.53 -12.42 -1.26
C LYS A 13 6.14 -12.87 0.08
N ASP A 14 6.14 -12.00 1.09
CA ASP A 14 6.54 -12.30 2.46
C ASP A 14 5.45 -11.82 3.44
N GLU A 15 4.71 -12.76 4.02
CA GLU A 15 3.63 -12.44 4.96
C GLU A 15 4.14 -12.05 6.37
N SER A 16 5.41 -12.30 6.70
CA SER A 16 5.96 -11.99 8.03
C SER A 16 5.95 -10.48 8.34
N VAL A 17 5.82 -9.63 7.32
CA VAL A 17 5.65 -8.18 7.49
C VAL A 17 4.42 -7.83 8.33
N LEU A 18 3.39 -8.69 8.33
CA LEU A 18 2.18 -8.53 9.12
C LEU A 18 2.42 -8.64 10.63
N ASP A 19 3.47 -9.36 11.05
CA ASP A 19 3.84 -9.48 12.46
C ASP A 19 4.35 -8.16 13.06
N SER A 20 4.74 -7.22 12.19
CA SER A 20 5.28 -5.90 12.57
C SER A 20 4.21 -4.81 12.74
N VAL A 21 2.93 -5.16 12.57
CA VAL A 21 1.80 -4.23 12.64
C VAL A 21 0.64 -4.83 13.42
N LYS A 22 -0.22 -3.98 13.97
CA LYS A 22 -1.47 -4.39 14.57
C LYS A 22 -2.55 -4.48 13.50
N ILE A 23 -3.06 -5.66 13.20
CA ILE A 23 -4.23 -5.83 12.33
C ILE A 23 -5.47 -5.33 13.08
N THR A 24 -6.23 -4.44 12.45
CA THR A 24 -7.44 -3.83 13.03
C THR A 24 -8.72 -4.32 12.39
N LYS A 25 -8.66 -4.72 11.11
CA LYS A 25 -9.80 -5.24 10.37
C LYS A 25 -9.33 -6.12 9.22
N THR A 26 -10.10 -7.16 8.93
CA THR A 26 -9.92 -8.01 7.75
C THR A 26 -11.22 -8.10 6.99
N GLU A 27 -11.16 -7.90 5.68
CA GLU A 27 -12.30 -8.03 4.76
C GLU A 27 -11.94 -8.92 3.58
N ILE A 28 -12.95 -9.55 2.98
CA ILE A 28 -12.80 -10.27 1.71
C ILE A 28 -13.53 -9.50 0.62
N TRP A 29 -12.79 -9.07 -0.40
CA TRP A 29 -13.30 -8.40 -1.58
C TRP A 29 -13.39 -9.42 -2.71
N ASN A 30 -14.60 -9.90 -2.98
CA ASN A 30 -14.85 -10.97 -3.95
C ASN A 30 -15.21 -10.43 -5.34
N ASN A 31 -14.94 -11.22 -6.37
CA ASN A 31 -15.31 -10.94 -7.77
C ASN A 31 -14.77 -9.60 -8.28
N VAL A 32 -13.52 -9.28 -7.94
CA VAL A 32 -12.84 -8.08 -8.42
C VAL A 32 -12.76 -8.10 -9.95
N LYS A 33 -13.33 -7.07 -10.58
CA LYS A 33 -13.55 -7.02 -12.04
C LYS A 33 -12.33 -6.53 -12.82
N ASN A 34 -11.51 -5.71 -12.19
CA ASN A 34 -10.33 -5.08 -12.76
C ASN A 34 -9.03 -5.79 -12.33
N ALA A 35 -9.11 -7.03 -11.85
CA ALA A 35 -7.93 -7.85 -11.57
C ALA A 35 -7.18 -8.17 -12.88
N VAL A 36 -5.87 -7.93 -12.92
CA VAL A 36 -5.02 -8.30 -14.08
C VAL A 36 -4.61 -9.78 -14.02
N GLU A 37 -4.01 -10.31 -15.10
CA GLU A 37 -3.76 -11.76 -15.29
C GLU A 37 -3.03 -12.47 -14.12
N ASN A 38 -2.25 -11.73 -13.32
CA ASN A 38 -1.51 -12.23 -12.16
C ASN A 38 -2.12 -11.88 -10.80
N GLN A 39 -3.34 -11.34 -10.78
CA GLN A 39 -4.09 -11.03 -9.57
C GLN A 39 -5.28 -11.99 -9.44
N PRO A 40 -5.50 -12.61 -8.27
CA PRO A 40 -6.69 -13.43 -8.05
C PRO A 40 -7.95 -12.57 -8.09
N LYS A 41 -9.13 -13.19 -8.24
CA LYS A 41 -10.41 -12.44 -8.26
C LYS A 41 -10.99 -12.16 -6.88
N ASN A 42 -10.40 -12.72 -5.83
CA ASN A 42 -10.77 -12.48 -4.44
C ASN A 42 -9.54 -11.95 -3.71
N TRP A 43 -9.68 -10.80 -3.04
CA TRP A 43 -8.59 -10.17 -2.29
C TRP A 43 -8.95 -10.12 -0.82
N THR A 44 -7.95 -10.34 0.03
CA THR A 44 -8.07 -10.20 1.49
C THR A 44 -7.52 -8.83 1.88
N ALA A 45 -8.41 -7.88 2.12
CA ALA A 45 -8.05 -6.55 2.59
C ALA A 45 -7.70 -6.57 4.08
N ILE A 46 -6.46 -6.23 4.40
CA ILE A 46 -5.92 -6.14 5.76
C ILE A 46 -5.73 -4.67 6.11
N PHE A 47 -6.54 -4.18 7.03
CA PHE A 47 -6.37 -2.88 7.65
C PHE A 47 -5.46 -3.03 8.85
N PHE A 48 -4.45 -2.17 8.94
CA PHE A 48 -3.43 -2.27 9.97
C PHE A 48 -3.08 -0.91 10.57
N GLU A 49 -2.49 -0.95 11.76
CA GLU A 49 -1.98 0.20 12.47
C GLU A 49 -0.61 -0.08 13.07
N PHE A 50 0.20 0.95 13.24
CA PHE A 50 1.43 0.90 14.03
C PHE A 50 1.74 2.28 14.62
N GLU A 51 2.59 2.31 15.63
CA GLU A 51 3.11 3.54 16.21
C GLU A 51 4.60 3.68 15.90
N GLY A 52 5.05 4.91 15.66
CA GLY A 52 6.47 5.21 15.44
C GLY A 52 6.74 6.67 15.11
N THR A 53 7.99 7.00 14.78
CA THR A 53 8.40 8.27 14.18
C THR A 53 8.20 8.26 12.66
N GLU A 54 8.43 9.39 11.98
CA GLU A 54 8.44 9.40 10.50
C GLU A 54 9.62 8.57 9.95
N ASP A 55 10.78 8.60 10.59
CA ASP A 55 11.95 7.79 10.18
C ASP A 55 11.65 6.28 10.29
N GLU A 56 10.97 5.86 11.37
CA GLU A 56 10.52 4.48 11.53
C GLU A 56 9.46 4.09 10.49
N ALA A 57 8.61 5.04 10.08
CA ALA A 57 7.64 4.84 9.01
C ALA A 57 8.30 4.71 7.64
N ASP A 58 9.35 5.48 7.35
CA ASP A 58 10.15 5.36 6.13
C ASP A 58 10.84 3.98 6.07
N ILE A 59 11.47 3.54 7.16
CA ILE A 59 12.05 2.19 7.28
C ILE A 59 10.98 1.12 7.05
N LYS A 60 9.79 1.30 7.63
CA LYS A 60 8.69 0.34 7.46
C LYS A 60 8.19 0.32 6.02
N ALA A 61 8.12 1.45 5.32
CA ALA A 61 7.79 1.51 3.90
C ALA A 61 8.79 0.72 3.05
N GLU A 62 10.09 0.81 3.35
CA GLU A 62 11.12 0.02 2.65
C GLU A 62 10.99 -1.48 2.91
N ILE A 63 10.70 -1.89 4.15
CA ILE A 63 10.49 -3.31 4.51
C ILE A 63 9.25 -3.83 3.78
N MET A 64 8.15 -3.07 3.82
CA MET A 64 6.91 -3.41 3.14
C MET A 64 7.08 -3.48 1.62
N SER A 65 7.82 -2.55 1.01
CA SER A 65 8.17 -2.56 -0.40
C SER A 65 8.88 -3.87 -0.81
N ARG A 66 9.81 -4.34 0.03
CA ARG A 66 10.50 -5.61 -0.17
C ARG A 66 9.61 -6.83 0.01
N ALA A 67 8.51 -6.73 0.75
CA ALA A 67 7.54 -7.79 0.96
C ALA A 67 6.48 -7.88 -0.14
N LEU A 68 6.41 -6.90 -1.06
CA LEU A 68 5.41 -6.87 -2.14
C LEU A 68 5.82 -7.66 -3.39
N ARG A 69 4.81 -8.19 -4.08
CA ARG A 69 4.84 -8.73 -5.45
C ARG A 69 4.59 -7.60 -6.45
N GLY A 70 5.08 -7.77 -7.69
CA GLY A 70 4.78 -6.87 -8.82
C GLY A 70 3.28 -6.68 -9.05
N LEU A 71 2.89 -5.58 -9.70
CA LEU A 71 1.50 -5.23 -10.04
C LEU A 71 0.59 -4.97 -8.83
N TRP A 72 1.16 -4.62 -7.68
CA TRP A 72 0.41 -4.23 -6.49
C TRP A 72 1.03 -3.02 -5.82
N TYR A 73 0.27 -2.40 -4.91
CA TYR A 73 0.77 -1.42 -3.98
C TYR A 73 0.10 -1.63 -2.62
N LEU A 74 0.60 -0.94 -1.61
CA LEU A 74 -0.15 -0.69 -0.37
C LEU A 74 -0.03 0.78 -0.02
N ASN A 75 -0.91 1.25 0.86
CA ASN A 75 -0.83 2.61 1.36
C ASN A 75 -0.99 2.65 2.87
N PHE A 76 -0.37 3.63 3.49
CA PHE A 76 -0.65 4.01 4.87
C PHE A 76 -0.47 5.51 5.04
N SER A 77 -1.04 6.07 6.10
CA SER A 77 -0.91 7.48 6.40
C SER A 77 -0.76 7.72 7.89
N GLY A 78 -0.07 8.82 8.21
CA GLY A 78 -0.04 9.42 9.55
C GLY A 78 -0.89 10.69 9.56
N ASN A 79 -0.57 11.62 10.47
CA ASN A 79 -1.31 12.87 10.63
C ASN A 79 -1.41 13.67 9.31
N GLU A 80 -0.25 14.03 8.73
CA GLU A 80 -0.20 14.90 7.55
C GLU A 80 0.42 14.23 6.33
N LYS A 81 0.99 13.02 6.50
CA LYS A 81 1.74 12.33 5.45
C LYS A 81 0.99 11.11 4.92
N ILE A 82 1.07 10.92 3.61
CA ILE A 82 0.63 9.71 2.91
C ILE A 82 1.86 8.97 2.39
N TYR A 83 1.81 7.65 2.51
CA TYR A 83 2.78 6.71 1.97
C TYR A 83 2.08 5.82 0.96
N VAL A 84 2.62 5.76 -0.25
CA VAL A 84 2.19 4.84 -1.32
C VAL A 84 3.39 3.97 -1.65
N VAL A 85 3.30 2.69 -1.31
CA VAL A 85 4.41 1.75 -1.32
C VAL A 85 4.21 0.78 -2.47
N PHE A 86 5.20 0.74 -3.35
CA PHE A 86 5.28 -0.16 -4.49
C PHE A 86 6.37 -1.22 -4.25
N PRO A 87 6.46 -2.27 -5.08
CA PRO A 87 7.53 -3.26 -5.01
C PRO A 87 8.91 -2.65 -5.30
N ASP A 88 9.96 -3.43 -5.03
CA ASP A 88 11.34 -3.16 -5.45
C ASP A 88 11.95 -1.84 -4.92
N ASN A 89 11.76 -1.58 -3.63
CA ASN A 89 12.27 -0.44 -2.86
C ASN A 89 11.78 0.93 -3.36
N LYS A 90 10.56 0.99 -3.89
CA LYS A 90 9.93 2.25 -4.30
C LYS A 90 8.77 2.60 -3.39
N PHE A 91 8.78 3.81 -2.85
CA PHE A 91 7.59 4.43 -2.27
C PHE A 91 7.57 5.93 -2.55
N TYR A 92 6.38 6.51 -2.42
CA TYR A 92 6.15 7.95 -2.43
C TYR A 92 5.68 8.37 -1.05
N LYS A 93 6.27 9.44 -0.54
CA LYS A 93 5.86 10.11 0.71
C LYS A 93 5.54 11.56 0.40
N TYR A 94 4.35 12.02 0.77
CA TYR A 94 3.92 13.39 0.46
C TYR A 94 2.88 13.91 1.45
N GLN A 95 2.62 15.23 1.43
CA GLN A 95 1.63 15.88 2.30
C GLN A 95 0.21 15.62 1.80
N LYS A 96 -0.75 15.40 2.71
CA LYS A 96 -2.18 15.35 2.35
C LYS A 96 -2.57 16.60 1.57
N GLY A 97 -3.29 16.42 0.46
CA GLY A 97 -3.69 17.48 -0.45
C GLY A 97 -2.64 17.87 -1.51
N ASP A 98 -1.43 17.31 -1.48
CA ASP A 98 -0.42 17.52 -2.54
C ASP A 98 -0.79 16.70 -3.80
N LYS A 99 -1.55 17.34 -4.68
CA LYS A 99 -2.05 16.73 -5.92
C LYS A 99 -0.95 16.37 -6.90
N GLU A 100 0.15 17.14 -6.93
CA GLU A 100 1.25 16.89 -7.85
C GLU A 100 2.00 15.62 -7.44
N LYS A 101 2.35 15.49 -6.16
CA LYS A 101 2.97 14.27 -5.65
C LYS A 101 2.06 13.06 -5.67
N ARG A 102 0.76 13.24 -5.45
CA ARG A 102 -0.23 12.17 -5.66
C ARG A 102 -0.22 11.68 -7.11
N GLN A 103 -0.17 12.60 -8.08
CA GLN A 103 -0.12 12.24 -9.49
C GLN A 103 1.18 11.51 -9.84
N GLU A 104 2.34 11.94 -9.30
CA GLU A 104 3.61 11.21 -9.50
C GLU A 104 3.54 9.75 -9.04
N ALA A 105 2.87 9.49 -7.91
CA ALA A 105 2.67 8.13 -7.40
C ALA A 105 1.73 7.31 -8.30
N ILE A 106 0.66 7.93 -8.82
CA ILE A 106 -0.27 7.29 -9.77
C ILE A 106 0.47 6.94 -11.05
N ASP A 107 1.18 7.91 -11.63
CA ASP A 107 1.91 7.72 -12.88
C ASP A 107 2.90 6.56 -12.75
N TYR A 108 3.63 6.48 -11.63
CA TYR A 108 4.48 5.33 -11.36
C TYR A 108 3.71 4.00 -11.29
N GLY A 109 2.60 3.95 -10.56
CA GLY A 109 1.74 2.76 -10.49
C GLY A 109 1.28 2.28 -11.89
N LEU A 110 0.90 3.22 -12.75
CA LEU A 110 0.55 2.93 -14.15
C LEU A 110 1.74 2.37 -14.92
N THR A 111 2.94 2.93 -14.77
CA THR A 111 4.14 2.44 -15.48
C THR A 111 4.51 1.01 -15.14
N ILE A 112 4.22 0.56 -13.91
CA ILE A 112 4.48 -0.81 -13.48
C ILE A 112 3.29 -1.75 -13.72
N GLY A 113 2.22 -1.27 -14.37
CA GLY A 113 1.10 -2.08 -14.83
C GLY A 113 -0.08 -2.20 -13.85
N ILE A 114 -0.16 -1.37 -12.80
CA ILE A 114 -1.34 -1.32 -11.92
C ILE A 114 -2.44 -0.55 -12.65
N PRO A 115 -3.66 -1.10 -12.78
CA PRO A 115 -4.78 -0.39 -13.38
C PRO A 115 -5.11 0.94 -12.67
N GLN A 116 -5.46 1.96 -13.44
CA GLN A 116 -5.76 3.30 -12.91
C GLN A 116 -6.86 3.30 -11.84
N ASP A 117 -7.87 2.46 -12.01
CA ASP A 117 -8.99 2.34 -11.09
C ASP A 117 -8.66 1.58 -9.79
N GLN A 118 -7.49 0.92 -9.71
CA GLN A 118 -6.94 0.38 -8.47
C GLN A 118 -6.12 1.41 -7.68
N LEU A 119 -5.63 2.48 -8.33
CA LEU A 119 -4.80 3.53 -7.70
C LEU A 119 -5.67 4.58 -7.00
N ASP A 120 -6.49 4.11 -6.05
CA ASP A 120 -7.64 4.81 -5.47
C ASP A 120 -7.50 5.11 -3.97
N TRP A 121 -6.28 5.08 -3.41
CA TRP A 121 -6.06 5.34 -2.00
C TRP A 121 -6.65 6.71 -1.56
N GLY A 122 -7.28 6.69 -0.39
CA GLY A 122 -7.84 7.86 0.26
C GLY A 122 -6.80 8.70 1.01
N GLU A 123 -7.18 9.95 1.31
CA GLU A 123 -6.40 10.91 2.09
C GLU A 123 -7.10 11.29 3.41
#